data_AF-A0A942CPE5-F1
#
_entry.id   AF-A0A942CPE5-F1
#
_cell.length_a   1.000
_cell.length_b   1.000
_cell.length_c   1.000
_cell.angle_alpha   90.00
_cell.angle_beta   90.00
_cell.angle_gamma   90.00
#
_symmetry.space_group_name_H-M   'P 1'
#
loop_
_entity.id
_entity.type
_entity.pdbx_description
1 polymer ?
#
loop_
_entity_poly.entity_id
_entity_poly.type
_entity_poly.pdbx_seq_one_letter_code
_entity_poly.pdbx_strand_id
1 'polypeptide(L)'
;MGRQVWQTVALVILLLPGVAAPIWAEQVGRGALTSVRVSADVSCIVSIDGRAPVRVDAGRPAVIRVAPGAHVFAASLGEEDYWERQVDVTARDTVLHVELIPIVRERIGQQHAASKALELAREFEAAAALEMSAAKALRTSTAELREKGDAAQRVLLEGVESVITQIRSLDGRFKQYSEAAEKQTQDNSALRAEANSQNNGTAVGAIVGLMGNIAAMSGDGAIRRNRLRAAAALRRIDRLTAALSIASDRGFDQLEAAVTGAASFPVTRGKLPGEMVITDGRIEYRETGTSVDGTAFGAACQELRAVKAGRRSITVTTRAARLEVTPKNAQPEDLLGEILLSCPDREF
;
A
#
# COMPACT_ATOMS: atom_id res chain seq x y z
N MET A 1 50.27 37.99 -3.93
CA MET A 1 49.98 37.17 -5.13
C MET A 1 48.85 36.22 -4.76
N GLY A 2 47.71 36.08 -5.42
CA GLY A 2 47.05 36.74 -6.55
C GLY A 2 45.53 36.49 -6.38
N ARG A 3 44.70 37.52 -6.51
CA ARG A 3 43.81 37.85 -7.64
C ARG A 3 42.44 37.13 -7.62
N GLN A 4 41.42 37.97 -7.43
CA GLN A 4 40.01 37.77 -7.80
C GLN A 4 39.86 37.37 -9.28
N VAL A 5 38.85 36.55 -9.59
CA VAL A 5 38.22 36.49 -10.90
C VAL A 5 36.71 36.32 -10.73
N TRP A 6 35.96 37.35 -11.13
CA TRP A 6 34.57 37.27 -11.59
C TRP A 6 34.52 36.51 -12.92
N GLN A 7 33.50 35.69 -13.19
CA GLN A 7 32.63 35.79 -14.39
C GLN A 7 31.76 34.55 -14.69
N THR A 8 30.48 34.86 -14.96
CA THR A 8 29.59 34.32 -16.01
C THR A 8 29.12 32.86 -15.93
N VAL A 9 27.88 32.68 -15.44
CA VAL A 9 27.05 31.50 -15.74
C VAL A 9 26.47 31.68 -17.14
N ALA A 10 27.00 30.92 -18.09
CA ALA A 10 26.44 30.78 -19.43
C ALA A 10 25.29 29.76 -19.40
N LEU A 11 24.13 30.21 -19.87
CA LEU A 11 22.94 29.42 -20.17
C LEU A 11 23.28 28.43 -21.31
N VAL A 12 23.39 27.15 -20.99
CA VAL A 12 23.52 26.06 -21.98
C VAL A 12 22.12 25.56 -22.31
N ILE A 13 21.58 26.02 -23.45
CA ILE A 13 20.45 25.38 -24.14
C ILE A 13 21.06 24.24 -24.97
N LEU A 14 20.93 23.00 -24.48
CA LEU A 14 21.25 21.81 -25.26
C LEU A 14 19.96 21.17 -25.78
N LEU A 15 19.91 21.11 -27.11
CA LEU A 15 18.92 20.48 -27.96
C LEU A 15 18.71 19.00 -27.63
N LEU A 16 17.44 18.59 -27.49
CA LEU A 16 17.03 17.20 -27.72
C LEU A 16 16.69 17.01 -29.21
N PRO A 17 17.10 15.90 -29.84
CA PRO A 17 16.77 15.58 -31.22
C PRO A 17 15.42 14.84 -31.30
N GLY A 18 14.61 15.22 -32.29
CA GLY A 18 13.67 14.29 -32.93
C GLY A 18 12.34 14.02 -32.23
N VAL A 19 11.48 15.03 -32.15
CA VAL A 19 10.03 14.80 -32.26
C VAL A 19 9.52 15.74 -33.33
N ALA A 20 9.26 15.20 -34.52
CA ALA A 20 8.50 15.90 -35.54
C ALA A 20 7.08 16.12 -34.99
N ALA A 21 6.83 17.30 -34.45
CA ALA A 21 5.47 17.75 -34.15
C ALA A 21 4.69 17.77 -35.48
N PRO A 22 3.46 17.24 -35.53
CA PRO A 22 2.60 17.49 -36.68
C PRO A 22 2.33 19.00 -36.71
N ILE A 23 2.84 19.66 -37.74
CA ILE A 23 2.56 21.06 -38.04
C ILE A 23 1.09 21.13 -38.46
N TRP A 24 0.19 21.27 -37.49
CA TRP A 24 -1.10 21.87 -37.71
C TRP A 24 -0.85 23.38 -37.78
N ALA A 25 -0.37 23.84 -38.93
CA ALA A 25 -0.50 25.23 -39.31
C ALA A 25 -1.97 25.46 -39.68
N GLU A 26 -2.83 25.40 -38.68
CA GLU A 26 -4.19 25.92 -38.79
C GLU A 26 -4.03 27.42 -39.02
N GLN A 27 -4.59 27.88 -40.14
CA GLN A 27 -4.62 29.29 -40.50
C GLN A 27 -5.21 30.06 -39.32
N VAL A 28 -4.35 30.69 -38.51
CA VAL A 28 -4.77 31.78 -37.64
C VAL A 28 -5.17 32.90 -38.57
N GLY A 29 -6.43 32.86 -39.01
CA GLY A 29 -7.08 34.00 -39.61
C GLY A 29 -6.81 35.19 -38.70
N ARG A 30 -6.55 36.36 -39.29
CA ARG A 30 -6.55 37.65 -38.58
C ARG A 30 -7.98 37.97 -38.12
N GLY A 31 -8.58 37.09 -37.32
CA GLY A 31 -9.84 37.28 -36.65
C GLY A 31 -9.64 38.22 -35.47
N ALA A 32 -10.69 38.96 -35.13
CA ALA A 32 -10.70 39.80 -33.94
C ALA A 32 -10.40 38.92 -32.71
N LEU A 33 -9.38 39.29 -31.92
CA LEU A 33 -9.09 38.63 -30.66
C LEU A 33 -10.17 38.98 -29.64
N THR A 34 -10.66 37.98 -28.91
CA THR A 34 -11.58 38.15 -27.79
C THR A 34 -10.83 38.10 -26.47
N SER A 35 -11.30 38.85 -25.48
CA SER A 35 -10.71 38.90 -24.14
C SER A 35 -11.31 37.82 -23.24
N VAL A 36 -10.46 36.96 -22.69
CA VAL A 36 -10.82 35.98 -21.66
C VAL A 36 -10.28 36.50 -20.33
N ARG A 37 -11.17 36.60 -19.34
CA ARG A 37 -10.82 37.00 -17.97
C ARG A 37 -10.57 35.76 -17.14
N VAL A 38 -9.32 35.52 -16.78
CA VAL A 38 -8.90 34.37 -15.96
C VAL A 38 -8.69 34.83 -14.53
N SER A 39 -9.40 34.24 -13.57
CA SER A 39 -9.16 34.42 -12.14
C SER A 39 -8.73 33.09 -11.52
N ALA A 40 -7.90 33.16 -10.49
CA ALA A 40 -7.45 31.99 -9.74
C ALA A 40 -7.67 32.20 -8.23
N ASP A 41 -7.94 31.10 -7.53
CA ASP A 41 -8.05 31.05 -6.07
C ASP A 41 -6.68 31.20 -5.37
N VAL A 42 -5.59 30.78 -6.03
CA VAL A 42 -4.20 30.98 -5.63
C VAL A 42 -3.34 31.47 -6.79
N SER A 43 -2.26 32.20 -6.48
CA SER A 43 -1.36 32.73 -7.51
C SER A 43 -0.70 31.59 -8.26
N CYS A 44 -0.85 31.56 -9.58
CA CYS A 44 -0.40 30.45 -10.42
C CYS A 44 0.08 30.94 -11.79
N ILE A 45 0.69 30.02 -12.53
CA ILE A 45 1.09 30.21 -13.91
C ILE A 45 0.05 29.54 -14.81
N VAL A 46 -0.54 30.30 -15.74
CA VAL A 46 -1.53 29.79 -16.70
C VAL A 46 -0.95 29.81 -18.11
N SER A 47 -1.02 28.70 -18.83
CA SER A 47 -0.71 28.61 -20.26
C SER A 47 -1.98 28.30 -21.06
N ILE A 48 -1.98 28.71 -22.34
CA ILE A 48 -3.09 28.47 -23.25
C ILE A 48 -2.52 27.84 -24.51
N ASP A 49 -3.03 26.67 -24.91
CA ASP A 49 -2.60 25.91 -26.09
C ASP A 49 -1.06 25.74 -26.16
N GLY A 50 -0.42 25.52 -24.99
CA GLY A 50 1.04 25.39 -24.90
C GLY A 50 1.83 26.70 -25.17
N ARG A 51 1.17 27.85 -25.24
CA ARG A 51 1.81 29.16 -25.41
C ARG A 51 2.42 29.71 -24.11
N ALA A 52 3.14 30.81 -24.26
CA ALA A 52 3.89 31.47 -23.19
C ALA A 52 3.02 31.65 -21.92
N PRO A 53 3.53 31.18 -20.76
CA PRO A 53 2.81 31.25 -19.51
C PRO A 53 2.54 32.70 -19.06
N VAL A 54 1.35 32.94 -18.52
CA VAL A 54 0.93 34.20 -17.91
C VAL A 54 0.74 33.96 -16.42
N ARG A 55 1.34 34.81 -15.60
CA ARG A 55 1.11 34.80 -14.15
C ARG A 55 -0.25 35.40 -13.83
N VAL A 56 -1.06 34.66 -13.08
CA VAL A 56 -2.35 35.11 -12.56
C VAL A 56 -2.25 35.16 -11.04
N ASP A 57 -2.42 36.35 -10.45
CA ASP A 57 -2.36 36.51 -9.00
C ASP A 57 -3.72 36.18 -8.34
N ALA A 58 -3.68 35.61 -7.15
CA ALA A 58 -4.88 35.22 -6.39
C ALA A 58 -5.88 36.39 -6.26
N GLY A 59 -7.13 36.14 -6.64
CA GLY A 59 -8.21 37.14 -6.56
C GLY A 59 -8.06 38.34 -7.51
N ARG A 60 -7.02 38.39 -8.36
CA ARG A 60 -6.82 39.45 -9.37
C ARG A 60 -6.94 38.85 -10.77
N PRO A 61 -8.04 39.13 -11.49
CA PRO A 61 -8.22 38.56 -12.81
C PRO A 61 -7.18 39.10 -13.80
N ALA A 62 -6.54 38.20 -14.53
CA ALA A 62 -5.74 38.52 -15.71
C ALA A 62 -6.62 38.52 -16.95
N VAL A 63 -6.30 39.37 -17.92
CA VAL A 63 -6.99 39.38 -19.22
C VAL A 63 -6.06 38.81 -20.28
N ILE A 64 -6.49 37.73 -20.92
CA ILE A 64 -5.73 37.07 -21.97
C ILE A 64 -6.54 37.16 -23.26
N ARG A 65 -5.87 37.52 -24.37
CA ARG A 65 -6.52 37.69 -25.67
C ARG A 65 -6.27 36.47 -26.54
N VAL A 66 -7.35 35.81 -26.95
CA VAL A 66 -7.31 34.60 -27.80
C VAL A 66 -8.35 34.70 -28.92
N ALA A 67 -8.21 33.89 -29.96
CA ALA A 67 -9.23 33.83 -31.00
C ALA A 67 -10.52 33.20 -30.43
N PRO A 68 -11.69 33.42 -31.05
CA PRO A 68 -12.85 32.62 -30.75
C PRO A 68 -12.63 31.16 -31.18
N GLY A 69 -13.07 30.21 -30.36
CA GLY A 69 -12.94 28.77 -30.60
C GLY A 69 -12.54 27.99 -29.34
N ALA A 70 -12.32 26.69 -29.51
CA ALA A 70 -11.93 25.80 -28.42
C ALA A 70 -10.43 25.95 -28.08
N HIS A 71 -10.14 26.24 -26.82
CA HIS A 71 -8.80 26.43 -26.29
C HIS A 71 -8.56 25.56 -25.05
N VAL A 72 -7.34 25.10 -24.85
CA VAL A 72 -6.94 24.36 -23.65
C VAL A 72 -6.21 25.32 -22.71
N PHE A 73 -6.78 25.51 -21.52
CA PHE A 73 -6.16 26.28 -20.45
C PHE A 73 -5.52 25.32 -19.46
N ALA A 74 -4.24 25.49 -19.20
CA ALA A 74 -3.51 24.75 -18.17
C ALA A 74 -3.00 25.73 -17.11
N ALA A 75 -3.07 25.36 -15.84
CA ALA A 75 -2.60 26.16 -14.72
C ALA A 75 -1.74 25.33 -13.78
N SER A 76 -0.67 25.93 -13.25
CA SER A 76 0.28 25.24 -12.38
C SER A 76 0.87 26.16 -11.30
N LEU A 77 1.11 25.57 -10.13
CA LEU A 77 1.89 26.15 -9.01
C LEU A 77 3.33 25.62 -8.93
N GLY A 78 3.67 24.63 -9.75
CA GLY A 78 4.91 23.85 -9.74
C GLY A 78 4.75 22.55 -10.52
N GLU A 79 5.71 21.62 -10.42
CA GLU A 79 5.69 20.37 -11.19
C GLU A 79 4.53 19.43 -10.81
N GLU A 80 3.99 19.54 -9.60
CA GLU A 80 3.05 18.57 -9.04
C GLU A 80 1.60 19.05 -8.96
N ASP A 81 1.38 20.37 -9.00
CA ASP A 81 0.04 20.96 -8.88
C ASP A 81 -0.40 21.44 -10.26
N TYR A 82 -1.20 20.62 -10.94
CA TYR A 82 -1.62 20.85 -12.33
C TYR A 82 -3.14 20.84 -12.47
N TRP A 83 -3.66 21.82 -13.18
CA TRP A 83 -5.07 21.95 -13.53
C TRP A 83 -5.19 22.18 -15.04
N GLU A 84 -6.11 21.49 -15.71
CA GLU A 84 -6.34 21.66 -17.14
C GLU A 84 -7.83 21.64 -17.46
N ARG A 85 -8.25 22.53 -18.37
CA ARG A 85 -9.63 22.57 -18.85
C ARG A 85 -9.71 23.08 -20.28
N GLN A 86 -10.48 22.36 -21.09
CA GLN A 86 -10.89 22.85 -22.41
C GLN A 86 -12.05 23.82 -22.26
N VAL A 87 -11.95 24.99 -22.90
CA VAL A 87 -12.92 26.08 -22.85
C VAL A 87 -13.21 26.55 -24.26
N ASP A 88 -14.49 26.64 -24.63
CA ASP A 88 -14.91 27.24 -25.89
C ASP A 88 -15.08 28.76 -25.72
N VAL A 89 -14.19 29.53 -26.33
CA VAL A 89 -14.17 30.98 -26.25
C VAL A 89 -15.08 31.55 -27.32
N THR A 90 -16.17 32.17 -26.89
CA THR A 90 -17.09 32.86 -27.80
C THR A 90 -16.66 34.31 -28.03
N ALA A 91 -17.29 35.02 -28.97
CA ALA A 91 -17.03 36.45 -29.20
C ALA A 91 -17.45 37.38 -28.02
N ARG A 92 -18.06 36.82 -26.96
CA ARG A 92 -18.41 37.53 -25.73
C ARG A 92 -17.32 37.34 -24.67
N ASP A 93 -17.24 38.28 -23.72
CA ASP A 93 -16.33 38.16 -22.57
C ASP A 93 -16.54 36.83 -21.84
N THR A 94 -15.53 35.95 -21.92
CA THR A 94 -15.52 34.65 -21.26
C THR A 94 -14.76 34.76 -19.94
N VAL A 95 -15.34 34.26 -18.86
CA VAL A 95 -14.72 34.27 -17.52
C VAL A 95 -14.34 32.85 -17.14
N LEU A 96 -13.06 32.62 -16.85
CA LEU A 96 -12.52 31.34 -16.41
C LEU A 96 -12.06 31.47 -14.96
N HIS A 97 -12.52 30.54 -14.12
CA HIS A 97 -12.02 30.39 -12.76
C HIS A 97 -11.16 29.14 -12.66
N VAL A 98 -9.93 29.30 -12.17
CA VAL A 98 -8.97 28.23 -11.89
C VAL A 98 -9.02 27.92 -10.40
N GLU A 99 -9.28 26.65 -10.07
CA GLU A 99 -9.38 26.16 -8.71
C GLU A 99 -8.23 25.19 -8.42
N LEU A 100 -7.16 25.68 -7.79
CA LEU A 100 -5.98 24.89 -7.44
C LEU A 100 -5.95 24.53 -5.94
N ILE A 101 -6.71 25.21 -5.08
CA ILE A 101 -6.78 24.91 -3.63
C ILE A 101 -7.22 23.46 -3.36
N PRO A 102 -8.25 22.89 -4.02
CA PRO A 102 -8.64 21.49 -3.78
C PRO A 102 -7.52 20.50 -4.09
N ILE A 103 -6.81 20.71 -5.20
CA ILE A 103 -5.69 19.88 -5.67
C ILE A 103 -4.53 19.93 -4.66
N VAL A 104 -4.15 21.14 -4.22
CA VAL A 104 -3.09 21.34 -3.23
C VAL A 104 -3.46 20.69 -1.88
N ARG A 105 -4.71 20.82 -1.43
CA ARG A 105 -5.17 20.20 -0.18
C ARG A 105 -5.12 18.68 -0.24
N GLU A 106 -5.49 18.09 -1.37
CA GLU A 106 -5.45 16.65 -1.56
C GLU A 106 -4.01 16.13 -1.47
N ARG A 107 -3.06 16.75 -2.18
CA ARG A 107 -1.63 16.39 -2.10
C ARG A 107 -1.09 16.51 -0.68
N ILE A 108 -1.32 17.64 -0.01
CA ILE A 108 -0.85 17.85 1.37
C ILE A 108 -1.47 16.80 2.32
N GLY A 109 -2.75 16.46 2.12
CA GLY A 109 -3.42 15.39 2.86
C GLY A 109 -2.76 14.02 2.64
N GLN A 110 -2.43 13.68 1.40
CA GLN A 110 -1.73 12.44 1.06
C GLN A 110 -0.31 12.39 1.65
N GLN A 111 0.44 13.50 1.60
CA GLN A 111 1.78 13.60 2.20
C GLN A 111 1.74 13.45 3.73
N HIS A 112 0.78 14.09 4.40
CA HIS A 112 0.59 13.90 5.85
C HIS A 112 0.16 12.49 6.23
N ALA A 113 -0.68 11.85 5.42
CA ALA A 113 -1.06 10.46 5.64
C ALA A 113 0.15 9.51 5.48
N ALA A 114 1.00 9.76 4.48
CA ALA A 114 2.23 9.01 4.26
C ALA A 114 3.25 9.22 5.39
N SER A 115 3.45 10.46 5.84
CA SER A 115 4.37 10.77 6.96
C SER A 115 3.91 10.11 8.25
N LYS A 116 2.60 10.17 8.54
CA LYS A 116 2.01 9.54 9.73
C LYS A 116 2.10 8.02 9.68
N ALA A 117 1.94 7.40 8.50
CA ALA A 117 2.14 5.98 8.33
C ALA A 117 3.61 5.57 8.59
N LEU A 118 4.56 6.41 8.19
CA LEU A 118 6.00 6.17 8.40
C LEU A 118 6.41 6.36 9.86
N GLU A 119 5.84 7.35 10.56
CA GLU A 119 6.02 7.48 12.02
C GLU A 119 5.47 6.27 12.77
N LEU A 120 4.25 5.83 12.46
CA LEU A 120 3.68 4.62 13.05
C LEU A 120 4.56 3.39 12.76
N ALA A 121 5.07 3.23 11.54
CA ALA A 121 5.98 2.13 11.20
C ALA A 121 7.25 2.15 12.07
N ARG A 122 7.85 3.34 12.30
CA ARG A 122 9.03 3.47 13.18
C ARG A 122 8.72 3.17 14.64
N GLU A 123 7.56 3.56 15.13
CA GLU A 123 7.11 3.21 16.49
C GLU A 123 6.95 1.68 16.64
N PHE A 124 6.37 1.02 15.63
CA PHE A 124 6.27 -0.44 15.59
C PHE A 124 7.65 -1.11 15.53
N GLU A 125 8.58 -0.60 14.73
CA GLU A 125 9.97 -1.11 14.68
C GLU A 125 10.70 -0.94 16.02
N ALA A 126 10.52 0.20 16.69
CA ALA A 126 11.12 0.45 18.00
C ALA A 126 10.56 -0.50 19.08
N ALA A 127 9.24 -0.75 19.06
CA ALA A 127 8.61 -1.73 19.94
C ALA A 127 9.13 -3.16 19.66
N ALA A 128 9.21 -3.56 18.39
CA ALA A 128 9.75 -4.86 17.99
C ALA A 128 11.23 -5.04 18.39
N ALA A 129 12.04 -3.98 18.30
CA ALA A 129 13.43 -4.00 18.74
C ALA A 129 13.55 -4.20 20.27
N LEU A 130 12.68 -3.57 21.05
CA LEU A 130 12.63 -3.72 22.50
C LEU A 130 12.27 -5.17 22.89
N GLU A 131 11.25 -5.74 22.23
CA GLU A 131 10.87 -7.14 22.43
C GLU A 131 11.97 -8.13 22.02
N MET A 132 12.69 -7.84 20.93
CA MET A 132 13.81 -8.70 20.49
C MET A 132 14.97 -8.67 21.49
N SER A 133 15.20 -7.54 22.16
CA SER A 133 16.19 -7.43 23.24
C SER A 133 15.79 -8.26 24.47
N ALA A 134 14.49 -8.28 24.82
CA ALA A 134 13.94 -9.12 25.89
C ALA A 134 14.06 -10.61 25.54
N ALA A 135 13.74 -11.00 24.30
CA ALA A 135 13.94 -12.36 23.81
C ALA A 135 15.41 -12.79 23.84
N LYS A 136 16.36 -11.88 23.58
CA LYS A 136 17.79 -12.15 23.70
C LYS A 136 18.23 -12.34 25.15
N ALA A 137 17.71 -11.54 26.08
CA ALA A 137 17.96 -11.70 27.51
C ALA A 137 17.43 -13.05 28.04
N LEU A 138 16.24 -13.45 27.57
CA LEU A 138 15.67 -14.78 27.86
C LEU A 138 16.59 -15.90 27.38
N ARG A 139 17.22 -15.77 26.21
CA ARG A 139 18.18 -16.78 25.71
C ARG A 139 19.35 -16.97 26.65
N THR A 140 19.92 -15.88 27.16
CA THR A 140 21.05 -15.95 28.09
C THR A 140 20.65 -16.68 29.36
N SER A 141 19.48 -16.39 29.93
CA SER A 141 19.00 -17.10 31.12
C SER A 141 18.65 -18.57 30.84
N THR A 142 18.08 -18.88 29.67
CA THR A 142 17.79 -20.28 29.28
C THR A 142 19.06 -21.10 29.06
N ALA A 143 20.14 -20.50 28.53
CA ALA A 143 21.42 -21.17 28.39
C ALA A 143 22.05 -21.51 29.75
N GLU A 144 21.96 -20.58 30.72
CA GLU A 144 22.40 -20.80 32.11
C GLU A 144 21.56 -21.86 32.83
N LEU A 145 20.26 -21.94 32.56
CA LEU A 145 19.37 -22.98 33.10
C LEU A 145 19.65 -24.36 32.49
N ARG A 146 20.12 -24.43 31.23
CA ARG A 146 20.46 -25.70 30.56
C ARG A 146 21.65 -26.41 31.21
N GLU A 147 22.60 -25.64 31.75
CA GLU A 147 23.78 -26.16 32.42
C GLU A 147 23.46 -26.75 33.80
N LYS A 148 22.34 -26.35 34.42
CA LYS A 148 21.97 -26.71 35.80
C LYS A 148 20.70 -27.56 35.93
N GLY A 149 19.96 -27.79 34.84
CA GLY A 149 18.59 -28.29 34.92
C GLY A 149 18.39 -29.80 34.70
N ASP A 150 17.47 -30.36 35.49
CA ASP A 150 16.98 -31.74 35.39
C ASP A 150 16.16 -31.98 34.11
N ALA A 151 15.86 -33.25 33.80
CA ALA A 151 15.18 -33.66 32.55
C ALA A 151 13.87 -32.90 32.26
N ALA A 152 13.09 -32.55 33.29
CA ALA A 152 11.88 -31.74 33.15
C ALA A 152 12.19 -30.31 32.66
N GLN A 153 13.25 -29.70 33.18
CA GLN A 153 13.70 -28.37 32.76
C GLN A 153 14.19 -28.34 31.31
N ARG A 154 14.76 -29.45 30.82
CA ARG A 154 15.18 -29.58 29.41
C ARG A 154 13.99 -29.58 28.44
N VAL A 155 12.90 -30.28 28.77
CA VAL A 155 11.67 -30.27 27.94
C VAL A 155 11.06 -28.87 27.86
N LEU A 156 11.07 -28.12 28.97
CA LEU A 156 10.60 -26.72 28.98
C LEU A 156 11.50 -25.81 28.14
N LEU A 157 12.82 -25.98 28.24
CA LEU A 157 13.79 -25.25 27.43
C LEU A 157 13.62 -25.53 25.93
N GLU A 158 13.40 -26.79 25.54
CA GLU A 158 13.09 -27.17 24.16
C GLU A 158 11.80 -26.50 23.65
N GLY A 159 10.78 -26.41 24.52
CA GLY A 159 9.56 -25.66 24.23
C GLY A 159 9.84 -24.18 23.95
N VAL A 160 10.55 -23.50 24.84
CA VAL A 160 10.93 -22.08 24.67
C VAL A 160 11.78 -21.86 23.41
N GLU A 161 12.75 -22.73 23.14
CA GLU A 161 13.60 -22.66 21.94
C GLU A 161 12.81 -22.84 20.64
N SER A 162 11.81 -23.73 20.64
CA SER A 162 10.88 -23.90 19.52
C SER A 162 10.13 -22.62 19.22
N VAL A 163 9.57 -21.96 20.25
CA VAL A 163 8.83 -20.69 20.09
C VAL A 163 9.72 -19.57 19.59
N ILE A 164 10.93 -19.44 20.16
CA ILE A 164 11.92 -18.46 19.73
C ILE A 164 12.32 -18.67 18.27
N THR A 165 12.42 -19.93 17.84
CA THR A 165 12.73 -20.29 16.44
C THR A 165 11.57 -19.93 15.52
N GLN A 166 10.32 -20.16 15.93
CA GLN A 166 9.14 -19.72 15.19
C GLN A 166 9.09 -18.20 15.04
N ILE A 167 9.34 -17.43 16.12
CA ILE A 167 9.40 -15.96 16.07
C ILE A 167 10.44 -15.49 15.03
N ARG A 168 11.66 -16.05 15.05
CA ARG A 168 12.70 -15.71 14.05
C ARG A 168 12.26 -16.03 12.63
N SER A 169 11.63 -17.18 12.41
CA SER A 169 11.12 -17.54 11.09
C SER A 169 10.03 -16.58 10.62
N LEU A 170 9.17 -16.12 11.52
CA LEU A 170 8.11 -15.16 11.21
C LEU A 170 8.68 -13.76 10.95
N ASP A 171 9.70 -13.32 11.69
CA ASP A 171 10.41 -12.04 11.44
C ASP A 171 11.06 -12.02 10.06
N GLY A 172 11.71 -13.12 9.67
CA GLY A 172 12.25 -13.28 8.31
C GLY A 172 11.16 -13.18 7.23
N ARG A 173 10.01 -13.85 7.43
CA ARG A 173 8.86 -13.76 6.52
C ARG A 173 8.26 -12.35 6.49
N PHE A 174 8.13 -11.69 7.64
CA PHE A 174 7.64 -10.32 7.75
C PHE A 174 8.50 -9.38 6.89
N LYS A 175 9.82 -9.38 7.07
CA LYS A 175 10.75 -8.55 6.28
C LYS A 175 10.62 -8.83 4.79
N GLN A 176 10.65 -10.10 4.41
CA GLN A 176 10.49 -10.52 3.02
C GLN A 176 9.20 -9.98 2.38
N TYR A 177 8.07 -10.06 3.08
CA TYR A 177 6.79 -9.59 2.54
C TYR A 177 6.69 -8.05 2.54
N SER A 178 7.21 -7.37 3.56
CA SER A 178 7.25 -5.91 3.62
C SER A 178 8.11 -5.33 2.49
N GLU A 179 9.33 -5.83 2.31
CA GLU A 179 10.23 -5.43 1.21
C GLU A 179 9.61 -5.71 -0.16
N ALA A 180 8.97 -6.87 -0.33
CA ALA A 180 8.27 -7.20 -1.58
C ALA A 180 7.11 -6.24 -1.87
N ALA A 181 6.33 -5.85 -0.84
CA ALA A 181 5.25 -4.88 -0.99
C ALA A 181 5.78 -3.48 -1.33
N GLU A 182 6.88 -3.05 -0.73
CA GLU A 182 7.52 -1.75 -1.01
C GLU A 182 8.07 -1.71 -2.42
N LYS A 183 8.85 -2.72 -2.82
CA LYS A 183 9.38 -2.81 -4.18
C LYS A 183 8.28 -2.78 -5.23
N GLN A 184 7.21 -3.57 -5.04
CA GLN A 184 6.06 -3.55 -5.95
C GLN A 184 5.35 -2.21 -5.97
N THR A 185 5.29 -1.49 -4.84
CA THR A 185 4.71 -0.15 -4.78
C THR A 185 5.53 0.84 -5.62
N GLN A 186 6.86 0.77 -5.56
CA GLN A 186 7.77 1.58 -6.37
C GLN A 186 7.68 1.22 -7.86
N ASP A 187 7.65 -0.07 -8.19
CA ASP A 187 7.51 -0.54 -9.57
C ASP A 187 6.14 -0.09 -10.16
N ASN A 188 5.06 -0.19 -9.38
CA ASN A 188 3.73 0.26 -9.80
C ASN A 188 3.64 1.78 -10.00
N SER A 189 4.30 2.58 -9.15
CA SER A 189 4.32 4.03 -9.32
C SER A 189 5.12 4.44 -10.55
N ALA A 190 6.25 3.77 -10.83
CA ALA A 190 7.02 3.95 -12.05
C ALA A 190 6.20 3.58 -13.30
N LEU A 191 5.50 2.43 -13.30
CA LEU A 191 4.62 2.02 -14.39
C LEU A 191 3.47 3.00 -14.63
N ARG A 192 2.88 3.57 -13.57
CA ARG A 192 1.85 4.62 -13.71
C ARG A 192 2.42 5.91 -14.30
N ALA A 193 3.60 6.32 -13.84
CA ALA A 193 4.27 7.50 -14.38
C ALA A 193 4.61 7.32 -15.88
N GLU A 194 5.08 6.14 -16.27
CA GLU A 194 5.37 5.80 -17.67
C GLU A 194 4.08 5.67 -18.51
N ALA A 195 3.04 5.05 -17.98
CA ALA A 195 1.74 4.96 -18.65
C ALA A 195 1.14 6.35 -18.92
N ASN A 196 1.28 7.28 -17.96
CA ASN A 196 0.82 8.65 -18.11
C ASN A 196 1.67 9.43 -19.12
N SER A 197 2.99 9.23 -19.16
CA SER A 197 3.86 9.91 -20.13
C SER A 197 3.70 9.39 -21.56
N GLN A 198 3.22 8.15 -21.73
CA GLN A 198 2.94 7.54 -23.03
C GLN A 198 1.52 7.85 -23.54
N ASN A 199 0.63 8.36 -22.68
CA ASN A 199 -0.72 8.77 -23.03
C ASN A 199 -0.75 10.15 -23.71
N ASN A 200 0.03 10.33 -24.78
CA ASN A 200 0.18 11.59 -25.53
C ASN A 200 -0.93 11.80 -26.59
N GLY A 201 -2.17 11.40 -26.30
CA GLY A 201 -3.33 11.66 -27.17
C GLY A 201 -3.39 10.86 -28.48
N THR A 202 -2.53 9.85 -28.67
CA THR A 202 -2.61 8.92 -29.81
C THR A 202 -3.34 7.64 -29.41
N ALA A 203 -4.05 7.00 -30.36
CA ALA A 203 -4.75 5.75 -30.09
C ALA A 203 -3.80 4.62 -29.60
N VAL A 204 -2.55 4.60 -30.10
CA VAL A 204 -1.51 3.67 -29.65
C VAL A 204 -1.04 4.02 -28.23
N GLY A 205 -0.78 5.31 -27.94
CA GLY A 205 -0.40 5.77 -26.60
C GLY A 205 -1.48 5.51 -25.54
N ALA A 206 -2.76 5.63 -25.89
CA ALA A 206 -3.87 5.31 -25.01
C ALA A 206 -3.97 3.81 -24.69
N ILE A 207 -3.68 2.93 -25.67
CA ILE A 207 -3.64 1.48 -25.45
C ILE A 207 -2.46 1.08 -24.56
N VAL A 208 -1.28 1.65 -24.78
CA VAL A 208 -0.10 1.36 -23.97
C VAL A 208 -0.27 1.93 -22.54
N GLY A 209 -0.82 3.14 -22.41
CA GLY A 209 -1.19 3.71 -21.11
C GLY A 209 -2.25 2.88 -20.36
N LEU A 210 -3.22 2.31 -21.08
CA LEU A 210 -4.19 1.38 -20.50
C LEU A 210 -3.51 0.08 -20.03
N MET A 211 -2.59 -0.49 -20.82
CA MET A 211 -1.83 -1.68 -20.45
C MET A 211 -0.96 -1.45 -19.21
N GLY A 212 -0.28 -0.30 -19.12
CA GLY A 212 0.51 0.08 -17.94
C GLY A 212 -0.37 0.28 -16.70
N ASN A 213 -1.56 0.88 -16.85
CA ASN A 213 -2.52 1.01 -15.75
C ASN A 213 -3.10 -0.35 -15.31
N ILE A 214 -3.41 -1.25 -16.23
CA ILE A 214 -3.86 -2.63 -15.91
C ILE A 214 -2.73 -3.40 -15.20
N ALA A 215 -1.48 -3.26 -15.65
CA ALA A 215 -0.32 -3.86 -15.00
C ALA A 215 -0.17 -3.33 -13.56
N ALA A 216 -0.25 -2.01 -13.35
CA ALA A 216 -0.22 -1.41 -12.02
C ALA A 216 -1.39 -1.89 -11.13
N MET A 217 -2.61 -1.97 -11.67
CA MET A 217 -3.77 -2.51 -10.93
C MET A 217 -3.59 -3.98 -10.52
N SER A 218 -2.97 -4.79 -11.37
CA SER A 218 -2.64 -6.18 -11.03
C SER A 218 -1.58 -6.26 -9.91
N GLY A 219 -0.62 -5.33 -9.91
CA GLY A 219 0.38 -5.18 -8.85
C GLY A 219 -0.23 -4.76 -7.50
N ASP A 220 -1.29 -3.95 -7.50
CA ASP A 220 -1.97 -3.53 -6.26
C ASP A 220 -2.53 -4.73 -5.48
N GLY A 221 -2.96 -5.78 -6.19
CA GLY A 221 -3.38 -7.05 -5.58
C GLY A 221 -2.23 -7.76 -4.87
N ALA A 222 -1.05 -7.83 -5.50
CA ALA A 222 0.15 -8.43 -4.91
C ALA A 222 0.66 -7.63 -3.71
N ILE A 223 0.70 -6.30 -3.82
CA ILE A 223 1.06 -5.39 -2.72
C ILE A 223 0.13 -5.63 -1.52
N ARG A 224 -1.19 -5.66 -1.77
CA ARG A 224 -2.18 -5.90 -0.71
C ARG A 224 -1.96 -7.26 -0.03
N ARG A 225 -1.75 -8.34 -0.80
CA ARG A 225 -1.50 -9.67 -0.24
C ARG A 225 -0.24 -9.70 0.62
N ASN A 226 0.85 -9.11 0.14
CA ASN A 226 2.11 -9.05 0.89
C ASN A 226 1.96 -8.24 2.20
N ARG A 227 1.25 -7.12 2.17
CA ARG A 227 0.92 -6.37 3.40
C ARG A 227 0.08 -7.17 4.38
N LEU A 228 -0.92 -7.92 3.90
CA LEU A 228 -1.73 -8.80 4.75
C LEU A 228 -0.90 -9.94 5.37
N ARG A 229 0.03 -10.53 4.61
CA ARG A 229 0.96 -11.55 5.12
C ARG A 229 1.91 -10.97 6.17
N ALA A 230 2.46 -9.80 5.93
CA ALA A 230 3.32 -9.10 6.89
C ALA A 230 2.56 -8.79 8.19
N ALA A 231 1.36 -8.21 8.09
CA ALA A 231 0.52 -7.93 9.26
C ALA A 231 0.16 -9.19 10.06
N ALA A 232 -0.13 -10.30 9.37
CA ALA A 232 -0.38 -11.58 10.03
C ALA A 232 0.87 -12.15 10.71
N ALA A 233 2.05 -12.02 10.08
CA ALA A 233 3.30 -12.47 10.67
C ALA A 233 3.59 -11.71 11.97
N LEU A 234 3.41 -10.39 11.97
CA LEU A 234 3.56 -9.54 13.15
C LEU A 234 2.61 -9.96 14.27
N ARG A 235 1.30 -10.11 14.00
CA ARG A 235 0.35 -10.58 15.01
C ARG A 235 0.72 -11.92 15.62
N ARG A 236 1.27 -12.83 14.82
CA ARG A 236 1.69 -14.14 15.29
C ARG A 236 2.94 -14.04 16.16
N ILE A 237 3.89 -13.16 15.82
CA ILE A 237 5.02 -12.80 16.68
C ILE A 237 4.50 -12.26 18.02
N ASP A 238 3.60 -11.27 18.01
CA ASP A 238 3.06 -10.65 19.23
C ASP A 238 2.40 -11.70 20.16
N ARG A 239 1.61 -12.62 19.58
CA ARG A 239 0.99 -13.72 20.35
C ARG A 239 2.03 -14.64 20.98
N LEU A 240 3.07 -15.03 20.23
CA LEU A 240 4.13 -15.89 20.72
C LEU A 240 4.98 -15.18 21.80
N THR A 241 5.28 -13.90 21.61
CA THR A 241 5.99 -13.07 22.60
C THR A 241 5.16 -12.93 23.88
N ALA A 242 3.86 -12.66 23.77
CA ALA A 242 2.96 -12.60 24.92
C ALA A 242 2.88 -13.93 25.67
N ALA A 243 2.84 -15.07 24.96
CA ALA A 243 2.87 -16.39 25.56
C ALA A 243 4.18 -16.65 26.32
N LEU A 244 5.33 -16.28 25.74
CA LEU A 244 6.63 -16.35 26.41
C LEU A 244 6.68 -15.46 27.65
N SER A 245 6.12 -14.25 27.59
CA SER A 245 6.06 -13.34 28.74
C SER A 245 5.22 -13.92 29.88
N ILE A 246 4.01 -14.40 29.59
CA ILE A 246 3.12 -15.02 30.59
C ILE A 246 3.79 -16.24 31.23
N ALA A 247 4.44 -17.07 30.41
CA ALA A 247 5.15 -18.24 30.91
C ALA A 247 6.41 -17.88 31.72
N SER A 248 7.09 -16.78 31.37
CA SER A 248 8.18 -16.25 32.18
C SER A 248 7.69 -15.82 33.58
N ASP A 249 6.48 -15.25 33.67
CA ASP A 249 5.91 -14.80 34.95
C ASP A 249 5.33 -15.95 35.79
N ARG A 250 4.77 -16.98 35.15
CA ARG A 250 4.00 -18.04 35.82
C ARG A 250 4.67 -19.41 35.85
N GLY A 251 5.79 -19.57 35.16
CA GLY A 251 6.48 -20.85 34.94
C GLY A 251 6.33 -21.35 33.50
N PHE A 252 7.45 -21.80 32.92
CA PHE A 252 7.49 -22.30 31.54
C PHE A 252 6.74 -23.62 31.33
N ASP A 253 6.37 -24.31 32.40
CA ASP A 253 5.44 -25.45 32.38
C ASP A 253 4.02 -25.06 31.96
N GLN A 254 3.68 -23.77 32.03
CA GLN A 254 2.41 -23.22 31.54
C GLN A 254 2.47 -22.74 30.09
N LEU A 255 3.60 -22.94 29.38
CA LEU A 255 3.65 -22.75 27.94
C LEU A 255 2.79 -23.85 27.29
N GLU A 256 1.49 -23.59 27.18
CA GLU A 256 0.54 -24.56 26.65
C GLU A 256 1.01 -25.11 25.29
N ALA A 257 0.63 -26.35 24.96
CA ALA A 257 0.71 -26.87 23.60
C ALA A 257 -0.04 -25.98 22.57
N ALA A 258 -0.83 -25.01 23.03
CA ALA A 258 -1.40 -23.92 22.23
C ALA A 258 -0.33 -23.00 21.58
N VAL A 259 0.94 -23.07 21.99
CA VAL A 259 2.07 -22.44 21.28
C VAL A 259 2.55 -23.27 20.08
N THR A 260 1.67 -24.12 19.52
CA THR A 260 1.82 -24.84 18.24
C THR A 260 1.91 -23.91 17.02
N GLY A 261 2.04 -22.61 17.24
CA GLY A 261 1.92 -21.58 16.23
C GLY A 261 0.49 -21.45 15.70
N ALA A 262 -0.49 -22.28 16.08
CA ALA A 262 -1.83 -22.20 15.52
C ALA A 262 -2.48 -20.84 15.83
N ALA A 263 -3.01 -20.17 14.82
CA ALA A 263 -3.83 -18.98 15.00
C ALA A 263 -5.29 -19.43 15.14
N SER A 264 -5.92 -19.14 16.27
CA SER A 264 -7.32 -19.49 16.50
C SER A 264 -8.21 -18.25 16.51
N PHE A 265 -9.34 -18.34 15.80
CA PHE A 265 -10.31 -17.26 15.65
C PHE A 265 -11.71 -17.72 16.03
N PRO A 266 -12.39 -17.05 16.98
CA PRO A 266 -13.81 -17.29 17.20
C PRO A 266 -14.61 -16.77 16.02
N VAL A 267 -15.41 -17.65 15.40
CA VAL A 267 -16.20 -17.35 14.21
C VAL A 267 -17.65 -17.82 14.36
N THR A 268 -18.52 -17.41 13.43
CA THR A 268 -19.85 -17.99 13.28
C THR A 268 -20.09 -18.46 11.84
N ARG A 269 -20.78 -19.59 11.69
CA ARG A 269 -21.33 -20.05 10.41
C ARG A 269 -22.84 -19.88 10.46
N GLY A 270 -23.34 -18.81 9.86
CA GLY A 270 -24.72 -18.37 10.08
C GLY A 270 -24.94 -18.00 11.55
N LYS A 271 -25.75 -18.77 12.28
CA LYS A 271 -26.01 -18.57 13.71
C LYS A 271 -25.18 -19.48 14.63
N LEU A 272 -24.43 -20.41 14.06
CA LEU A 272 -23.73 -21.45 14.81
C LEU A 272 -22.34 -20.94 15.20
N PRO A 273 -22.01 -20.88 16.51
CA PRO A 273 -20.67 -20.51 16.95
C PRO A 273 -19.67 -21.60 16.59
N GLY A 274 -18.45 -21.21 16.29
CA GLY A 274 -17.35 -22.12 16.08
C GLY A 274 -16.01 -21.42 16.20
N GLU A 275 -14.97 -22.16 15.85
CA GLU A 275 -13.59 -21.74 15.94
C GLU A 275 -12.88 -22.11 14.65
N MET A 276 -12.15 -21.15 14.08
CA MET A 276 -11.32 -21.35 12.92
C MET A 276 -9.86 -21.41 13.36
N VAL A 277 -9.22 -22.56 13.19
CA VAL A 277 -7.84 -22.83 13.57
C VAL A 277 -7.00 -22.88 12.30
N ILE A 278 -6.00 -22.01 12.21
CA ILE A 278 -5.11 -21.88 11.06
C ILE A 278 -3.71 -22.27 11.52
N THR A 279 -3.17 -23.32 10.91
CA THR A 279 -1.80 -23.81 11.14
C THR A 279 -1.00 -23.73 9.85
N ASP A 280 0.31 -23.91 9.94
CA ASP A 280 1.16 -23.91 8.74
C ASP A 280 0.75 -25.07 7.83
N GLY A 281 0.30 -24.77 6.62
CA GLY A 281 -0.15 -25.76 5.65
C GLY A 281 -1.60 -26.22 5.79
N ARG A 282 -2.39 -25.76 6.77
CA ARG A 282 -3.75 -26.29 7.00
C ARG A 282 -4.71 -25.29 7.66
N ILE A 283 -5.98 -25.41 7.31
CA ILE A 283 -7.09 -24.63 7.87
C ILE A 283 -8.15 -25.60 8.38
N GLU A 284 -8.61 -25.37 9.60
CA GLU A 284 -9.68 -26.14 10.24
C GLU A 284 -10.77 -25.22 10.77
N TYR A 285 -12.01 -25.68 10.70
CA TYR A 285 -13.15 -25.08 11.36
C TYR A 285 -13.83 -26.15 12.22
N ARG A 286 -14.04 -25.79 13.49
CA ARG A 286 -14.67 -26.61 14.51
C ARG A 286 -15.94 -25.92 14.96
N GLU A 287 -17.05 -26.64 14.95
CA GLU A 287 -18.35 -26.08 15.37
C GLU A 287 -18.53 -26.32 16.87
N THR A 288 -18.87 -25.28 17.62
CA THR A 288 -19.02 -25.39 19.08
C THR A 288 -20.39 -25.97 19.40
N GLY A 289 -20.44 -27.04 20.21
CA GLY A 289 -21.69 -27.62 20.72
C GLY A 289 -22.21 -28.86 19.98
N THR A 290 -21.53 -29.31 18.92
CA THR A 290 -21.73 -30.67 18.39
C THR A 290 -20.91 -31.67 19.19
N SER A 291 -21.57 -32.65 19.80
CA SER A 291 -21.01 -33.68 20.71
C SER A 291 -19.95 -34.61 20.09
N VAL A 292 -19.57 -34.38 18.84
CA VAL A 292 -18.52 -35.13 18.17
C VAL A 292 -17.41 -34.11 17.91
N ASP A 293 -16.20 -34.38 18.38
CA ASP A 293 -14.93 -33.66 18.11
C ASP A 293 -14.55 -33.63 16.61
N GLY A 294 -15.54 -33.70 15.72
CA GLY A 294 -15.37 -33.68 14.28
C GLY A 294 -15.07 -32.28 13.82
N THR A 295 -13.91 -32.12 13.19
CA THR A 295 -13.61 -30.97 12.35
C THR A 295 -14.74 -30.83 11.32
N ALA A 296 -15.59 -29.81 11.46
CA ALA A 296 -16.73 -29.59 10.56
C ALA A 296 -16.29 -29.19 9.15
N PHE A 297 -15.07 -28.64 9.04
CA PHE A 297 -14.38 -28.42 7.78
C PHE A 297 -12.87 -28.42 8.02
N GLY A 298 -12.12 -29.20 7.24
CA GLY A 298 -10.66 -29.19 7.25
C GLY A 298 -10.14 -29.18 5.82
N ALA A 299 -9.11 -28.37 5.56
CA ALA A 299 -8.49 -28.27 4.25
C ALA A 299 -6.99 -28.03 4.38
N ALA A 300 -6.18 -28.81 3.68
CA ALA A 300 -4.78 -28.48 3.49
C ALA A 300 -4.65 -27.29 2.52
N CYS A 301 -3.58 -26.48 2.64
CA CYS A 301 -3.33 -25.34 1.74
C CYS A 301 -3.35 -25.75 0.26
N GLN A 302 -2.98 -26.99 -0.05
CA GLN A 302 -3.00 -27.51 -1.41
C GLN A 302 -4.41 -27.80 -1.98
N GLU A 303 -5.40 -27.91 -1.11
CA GLU A 303 -6.80 -28.19 -1.47
C GLU A 303 -7.61 -26.91 -1.65
N LEU A 304 -7.08 -25.78 -1.20
CA LEU A 304 -7.68 -24.47 -1.33
C LEU A 304 -7.67 -24.01 -2.79
N ARG A 305 -8.85 -23.66 -3.29
CA ARG A 305 -9.04 -23.08 -4.64
C ARG A 305 -9.16 -21.57 -4.60
N ALA A 306 -9.85 -21.03 -3.61
CA ALA A 306 -10.06 -19.60 -3.46
C ALA A 306 -10.32 -19.25 -2.01
N VAL A 307 -9.78 -18.12 -1.56
CA VAL A 307 -10.08 -17.54 -0.26
C VAL A 307 -10.41 -16.07 -0.49
N LYS A 308 -11.61 -15.65 -0.07
CA LYS A 308 -12.10 -14.29 -0.31
C LYS A 308 -12.59 -13.66 0.99
N ALA A 309 -12.04 -12.50 1.32
CA ALA A 309 -12.59 -11.64 2.36
C ALA A 309 -13.73 -10.80 1.75
N GLY A 310 -14.95 -10.99 2.25
CA GLY A 310 -16.07 -10.09 2.04
C GLY A 310 -16.11 -8.99 3.10
N ARG A 311 -17.17 -8.17 3.09
CA ARG A 311 -17.32 -7.06 4.04
C ARG A 311 -17.40 -7.49 5.51
N ARG A 312 -17.92 -8.69 5.77
CA ARG A 312 -18.13 -9.23 7.13
C ARG A 312 -17.77 -10.71 7.27
N SER A 313 -17.63 -11.43 6.17
CA SER A 313 -17.36 -12.86 6.18
C SER A 313 -16.09 -13.17 5.40
N ILE A 314 -15.49 -14.32 5.69
CA ILE A 314 -14.48 -14.95 4.85
C ILE A 314 -15.07 -16.20 4.23
N THR A 315 -14.86 -16.36 2.93
CA THR A 315 -15.24 -17.56 2.19
C THR A 315 -13.99 -18.34 1.82
N VAL A 316 -13.91 -19.59 2.28
CA VAL A 316 -12.87 -20.56 1.93
C VAL A 316 -13.48 -21.60 1.01
N THR A 317 -12.93 -21.75 -0.19
CA THR A 317 -13.42 -22.69 -1.20
C THR A 317 -12.36 -23.74 -1.48
N THR A 318 -12.73 -25.01 -1.39
CA THR A 318 -11.90 -26.18 -1.77
C THR A 318 -12.49 -26.87 -3.00
N ARG A 319 -11.92 -28.01 -3.37
CA ARG A 319 -12.51 -28.90 -4.39
C ARG A 319 -13.85 -29.51 -3.96
N ALA A 320 -13.98 -29.82 -2.67
CA ALA A 320 -15.08 -30.62 -2.13
C ALA A 320 -16.13 -29.79 -1.39
N ALA A 321 -15.75 -28.62 -0.87
CA ALA A 321 -16.61 -27.84 0.01
C ALA A 321 -16.36 -26.34 -0.11
N ARG A 322 -17.37 -25.57 0.31
CA ARG A 322 -17.28 -24.13 0.50
C ARG A 322 -17.67 -23.83 1.95
N LEU A 323 -16.79 -23.16 2.67
CA LEU A 323 -17.02 -22.67 4.02
C LEU A 323 -17.14 -21.15 3.98
N GLU A 324 -18.19 -20.61 4.59
CA GLU A 324 -18.34 -19.18 4.81
C GLU A 324 -18.53 -18.92 6.31
N VAL A 325 -17.66 -18.10 6.89
CA VAL A 325 -17.68 -17.78 8.33
C VAL A 325 -17.51 -16.29 8.59
N THR A 326 -18.08 -15.82 9.69
CA THR A 326 -18.00 -14.43 10.16
C THR A 326 -17.14 -14.38 11.42
N PRO A 327 -15.97 -13.71 11.42
CA PRO A 327 -15.19 -13.53 12.63
C PRO A 327 -15.92 -12.65 13.66
N LYS A 328 -15.83 -13.00 14.94
CA LYS A 328 -16.50 -12.25 16.03
C LYS A 328 -15.68 -11.05 16.53
N ASN A 329 -14.37 -11.25 16.71
CA ASN A 329 -13.47 -10.28 17.36
C ASN A 329 -12.27 -9.92 16.46
N ALA A 330 -12.39 -10.13 15.15
CA ALA A 330 -11.35 -9.84 14.17
C ALA A 330 -12.00 -9.38 12.87
N GLN A 331 -11.27 -8.65 12.04
CA GLN A 331 -11.73 -8.31 10.70
C GLN A 331 -11.56 -9.51 9.76
N PRO A 332 -12.38 -9.64 8.69
CA PRO A 332 -12.18 -10.68 7.66
C PRO A 332 -10.77 -10.65 7.05
N GLU A 333 -10.18 -9.46 6.93
CA GLU A 333 -8.81 -9.23 6.48
C GLU A 333 -7.77 -9.87 7.41
N ASP A 334 -8.05 -9.92 8.72
CA ASP A 334 -7.12 -10.51 9.68
C ASP A 334 -7.01 -12.01 9.49
N LEU A 335 -8.16 -12.67 9.33
CA LEU A 335 -8.23 -14.10 9.00
C LEU A 335 -7.63 -14.38 7.63
N LEU A 336 -7.91 -13.53 6.62
CA LEU A 336 -7.33 -13.67 5.29
C LEU A 336 -5.80 -13.58 5.34
N GLY A 337 -5.25 -12.63 6.10
CA GLY A 337 -3.81 -12.49 6.27
C GLY A 337 -3.17 -13.74 6.88
N GLU A 338 -3.80 -14.34 7.90
CA GLU A 338 -3.30 -15.55 8.55
C GLU A 338 -3.33 -16.76 7.60
N ILE A 339 -4.40 -16.89 6.80
CA ILE A 339 -4.48 -17.92 5.75
C ILE A 339 -3.39 -17.71 4.70
N LEU A 340 -3.18 -16.46 4.25
CA LEU A 340 -2.14 -16.13 3.26
C LEU A 340 -0.73 -16.36 3.79
N LEU A 341 -0.50 -16.15 5.09
CA LEU A 341 0.78 -16.42 5.75
C LEU A 341 1.03 -17.92 5.88
N SER A 342 0.01 -18.69 6.24
CA SER A 342 0.08 -20.15 6.41
C SER A 342 0.10 -20.92 5.09
N CYS A 343 -0.36 -20.32 3.99
CA CYS A 343 -0.39 -20.89 2.64
C CYS A 343 0.39 -20.01 1.63
N PRO A 344 1.72 -19.89 1.75
CA PRO A 344 2.51 -18.94 0.95
C PRO A 344 2.51 -19.25 -0.55
N ASP A 345 2.48 -20.53 -0.93
CA ASP A 345 2.57 -20.99 -2.33
C ASP A 345 1.26 -20.82 -3.14
N ARG A 346 0.21 -20.28 -2.52
CA ARG A 346 -1.08 -20.08 -3.16
C ARG A 346 -1.27 -18.62 -3.53
N GLU A 347 -1.37 -18.36 -4.83
CA GLU A 347 -1.90 -17.11 -5.37
C GLU A 347 -3.42 -17.25 -5.47
N PHE A 348 -4.13 -16.71 -4.47
CA PHE A 348 -5.58 -16.55 -4.49
C PHE A 348 -5.97 -15.21 -5.15
#